data_AF-A0A1E4ELZ3-F1
#
_entry.id   AF-A0A1E4ELZ3-F1
#
_cell.length_a   1.000
_cell.length_b   1.000
_cell.length_c   1.000
_cell.angle_alpha   90.00
_cell.angle_beta   90.00
_cell.angle_gamma   90.00
#
_symmetry.space_group_name_H-M   'P 1'
#
loop_
_entity.id
_entity.type
_entity.pdbx_description
1 polymer ?
#
loop_
_entity_poly.entity_id
_entity_poly.type
_entity_poly.pdbx_seq_one_letter_code
_entity_poly.pdbx_strand_id
1 'polypeptide(L)'
;MNGCIRCGMCLPTCPTYVLTGKERSSPRGRISLIRAVSEGDMAIDSPVFQEEMSDCLGCLGCVTACPAGVQYGELLEAARDQLWRRWPWWKRAVGTLVLSVFDRPRLLQLGTRALFLYQKSGLSALVGRVLPGKLREFHRMLPLASWNGSRQVIPARTPGGRGRVGVLLGCVMDVAFVKENVATVKVLRRQGFQVEAPPEQPCCGALHAHSGRLDWARVQAKRMIATFEKHPVDWIVVNSAGCGSLMKHYDHLLKDEPAWADRAAAFSSRVRDVQEFLAEIELKPALPQVVQPLTYHDACHLAHGQAIRQAPRQLLRQLAGSGYRELAEADLCCGSAGTYNIAHFDTASQLLDRKLDAIEASGALRVGVANPGCLLQIRYGLARRGSQIVAEHPVVLLDEAWEKAEG
;
A
#
# COMPACT_ATOMS: atom_id res chain seq x y z
N MET A 1 -15.08 -15.17 -15.09
CA MET A 1 -13.92 -15.95 -15.58
C MET A 1 -13.81 -15.97 -17.11
N ASN A 2 -14.92 -15.97 -17.86
CA ASN A 2 -14.96 -16.10 -19.33
C ASN A 2 -14.40 -14.91 -20.16
N GLY A 3 -13.78 -13.90 -19.54
CA GLY A 3 -13.30 -12.71 -20.25
C GLY A 3 -11.88 -12.82 -20.80
N CYS A 4 -11.06 -13.78 -20.36
CA CYS A 4 -9.66 -13.84 -20.80
C CYS A 4 -9.52 -14.44 -22.20
N ILE A 5 -9.15 -13.61 -23.18
CA ILE A 5 -8.88 -14.03 -24.58
C ILE A 5 -7.44 -14.50 -24.84
N ARG A 6 -6.62 -14.66 -23.78
CA ARG A 6 -5.22 -15.12 -23.84
C ARG A 6 -4.29 -14.33 -24.79
N CYS A 7 -4.61 -13.07 -25.10
CA CYS A 7 -3.85 -12.23 -26.03
C CYS A 7 -2.39 -11.90 -25.62
N GLY A 8 -2.04 -12.03 -24.33
CA GLY A 8 -0.65 -11.84 -23.86
C GLY A 8 -0.28 -10.40 -23.47
N MET A 9 -1.18 -9.42 -23.59
CA MET A 9 -0.92 -8.03 -23.16
C MET A 9 -0.58 -7.89 -21.67
N CYS A 10 -1.00 -8.85 -20.85
CA CYS A 10 -0.69 -8.88 -19.42
C CYS A 10 0.73 -9.36 -19.09
N LEU A 11 1.48 -9.91 -20.06
CA LEU A 11 2.79 -10.51 -19.81
C LEU A 11 3.87 -9.48 -19.46
N PRO A 12 4.07 -8.38 -20.21
CA PRO A 12 5.15 -7.43 -19.92
C PRO A 12 4.96 -6.64 -18.62
N THR A 13 3.71 -6.53 -18.14
CA THR A 13 3.39 -5.85 -16.87
C THR A 13 3.44 -6.79 -15.65
N CYS A 14 3.56 -8.11 -15.85
CA CYS A 14 3.55 -9.07 -14.75
C CYS A 14 4.96 -9.27 -14.16
N PRO A 15 5.22 -8.89 -12.89
CA PRO A 15 6.56 -8.96 -12.33
C PRO A 15 7.14 -10.38 -12.27
N THR A 16 6.32 -11.37 -11.93
CA THR A 16 6.78 -12.77 -11.87
C THR A 16 7.08 -13.34 -13.25
N TYR A 17 6.29 -12.99 -14.27
CA TYR A 17 6.55 -13.44 -15.63
C TYR A 17 7.81 -12.78 -16.20
N VAL A 18 7.96 -11.47 -16.00
CA VAL A 18 9.13 -10.72 -16.48
C VAL A 18 10.43 -11.26 -15.89
N LEU A 19 10.42 -11.77 -14.65
CA LEU A 19 11.59 -12.41 -14.05
C LEU A 19 11.81 -13.86 -14.52
N THR A 20 10.74 -14.64 -14.68
CA THR A 20 10.85 -16.10 -14.85
C THR A 20 10.71 -16.59 -16.29
N GLY A 21 10.06 -15.81 -17.17
CA GLY A 21 9.62 -16.24 -18.50
C GLY A 21 8.57 -17.36 -18.50
N LYS A 22 8.12 -17.83 -17.32
CA LYS A 22 7.22 -18.98 -17.19
C LYS A 22 5.78 -18.56 -17.40
N GLU A 23 5.16 -19.09 -18.45
CA GLU A 23 3.75 -18.82 -18.78
C GLU A 23 2.79 -19.09 -17.61
N ARG A 24 3.03 -20.18 -16.85
CA ARG A 24 2.24 -20.52 -15.65
C ARG A 24 2.28 -19.42 -14.58
N SER A 25 3.39 -18.70 -14.48
CA SER A 25 3.64 -17.62 -13.52
C SER A 25 3.27 -16.25 -14.09
N SER A 26 2.38 -16.23 -15.08
CA SER A 26 1.78 -15.03 -15.65
C SER A 26 0.31 -14.87 -15.21
N PRO A 27 -0.32 -13.70 -15.44
CA PRO A 27 -1.72 -13.50 -15.10
C PRO A 27 -2.64 -14.43 -15.89
N ARG A 28 -2.39 -14.64 -17.19
CA ARG A 28 -3.21 -15.54 -18.02
C ARG A 28 -2.97 -17.02 -17.71
N GLY A 29 -1.74 -17.38 -17.32
CA GLY A 29 -1.43 -18.70 -16.78
C GLY A 29 -2.22 -18.98 -15.50
N ARG A 30 -2.17 -18.05 -14.54
CA ARG A 30 -2.92 -18.13 -13.28
C ARG A 30 -4.43 -18.15 -13.48
N ILE A 31 -4.97 -17.37 -14.42
CA ILE A 31 -6.40 -17.46 -14.78
C ILE A 31 -6.74 -18.85 -15.30
N SER A 32 -5.85 -19.47 -16.10
CA SER A 32 -6.07 -20.83 -16.60
C SER A 32 -6.04 -21.87 -15.47
N LEU A 33 -5.18 -21.69 -14.46
CA LEU A 33 -5.16 -22.52 -13.26
C LEU A 33 -6.43 -22.34 -12.41
N ILE A 34 -6.89 -21.11 -12.20
CA ILE A 34 -8.15 -20.81 -11.51
C ILE A 34 -9.33 -21.46 -12.24
N ARG A 35 -9.33 -21.41 -13.57
CA ARG A 35 -10.35 -22.05 -14.40
C ARG A 35 -10.32 -23.58 -14.25
N ALA A 36 -9.16 -24.22 -14.34
CA ALA A 36 -9.02 -25.66 -14.17
C ALA A 36 -9.53 -26.13 -12.78
N VAL A 37 -9.27 -25.36 -11.72
CA VAL A 37 -9.84 -25.65 -10.39
C VAL A 37 -11.36 -25.49 -10.38
N SER A 38 -11.89 -24.44 -11.01
CA SER A 38 -13.33 -24.20 -11.09
C SER A 38 -14.09 -25.24 -11.93
N GLU A 39 -13.45 -25.83 -12.93
CA GLU A 39 -14.02 -26.85 -13.82
C GLU A 39 -13.86 -28.28 -13.26
N GLY A 40 -13.11 -28.45 -12.16
CA GLY A 40 -12.86 -29.75 -11.53
C GLY A 40 -11.68 -30.53 -12.12
N ASP A 41 -10.99 -29.98 -13.11
CA ASP A 41 -9.82 -30.57 -13.76
C ASP A 41 -8.55 -30.54 -12.88
N MET A 42 -8.55 -29.70 -11.83
CA MET A 42 -7.45 -29.55 -10.89
C MET A 42 -7.96 -29.44 -9.46
N ALA A 43 -7.32 -30.16 -8.54
CA ALA A 43 -7.58 -29.99 -7.11
C ALA A 43 -7.09 -28.61 -6.62
N ILE A 44 -7.91 -27.93 -5.81
CA ILE A 44 -7.57 -26.61 -5.26
C ILE A 44 -6.33 -26.63 -4.36
N ASP A 45 -6.05 -27.77 -3.73
CA ASP A 45 -4.87 -27.98 -2.90
C ASP A 45 -3.70 -28.59 -3.68
N SER A 46 -3.77 -28.63 -5.02
CA SER A 46 -2.62 -29.07 -5.82
C SER A 46 -1.40 -28.16 -5.56
N PRO A 47 -0.18 -28.72 -5.44
CA PRO A 47 1.02 -27.92 -5.15
C PRO A 47 1.25 -26.78 -6.15
N VAL A 48 0.96 -27.01 -7.43
CA VAL A 48 1.11 -26.02 -8.51
C VAL A 48 0.16 -24.85 -8.32
N PHE A 49 -1.12 -25.10 -7.99
CA PHE A 49 -2.08 -24.03 -7.74
C PHE A 49 -1.69 -23.21 -6.51
N GLN A 50 -1.27 -23.88 -5.43
CA GLN A 50 -0.83 -23.23 -4.21
C GLN A 50 0.38 -22.32 -4.42
N GLU A 51 1.40 -22.81 -5.14
CA GLU A 51 2.60 -22.07 -5.51
C GLU A 51 2.22 -20.82 -6.30
N GLU A 52 1.46 -20.97 -7.39
CA GLU A 52 1.18 -19.85 -8.29
C GLU A 52 0.23 -18.81 -7.71
N MET A 53 -0.70 -19.20 -6.83
CA MET A 53 -1.54 -18.24 -6.09
C MET A 53 -0.75 -17.50 -5.01
N SER A 54 0.25 -18.15 -4.41
CA SER A 54 1.12 -17.52 -3.40
C SER A 54 2.16 -16.60 -4.02
N ASP A 55 2.74 -17.01 -5.15
CA ASP A 55 3.79 -16.28 -5.88
C ASP A 55 3.29 -14.97 -6.52
N CYS A 56 1.98 -14.81 -6.72
CA CYS A 56 1.43 -13.59 -7.29
C CYS A 56 1.55 -12.39 -6.32
N LEU A 57 2.18 -11.29 -6.74
CA LEU A 57 2.30 -10.10 -5.90
C LEU A 57 0.99 -9.30 -5.73
N GLY A 58 -0.06 -9.60 -6.51
CA GLY A 58 -1.32 -8.85 -6.44
C GLY A 58 -1.19 -7.36 -6.84
N CYS A 59 -0.24 -7.03 -7.71
CA CYS A 59 0.04 -5.64 -8.13
C CYS A 59 -0.99 -5.04 -9.10
N LEU A 60 -1.88 -5.87 -9.67
CA LEU A 60 -2.94 -5.46 -10.58
C LEU A 60 -2.49 -4.81 -11.91
N GLY A 61 -1.20 -4.83 -12.25
CA GLY A 61 -0.70 -4.35 -13.55
C GLY A 61 -1.45 -4.96 -14.74
N CYS A 62 -1.72 -6.27 -14.63
CA CYS A 62 -2.49 -7.03 -15.59
C CYS A 62 -3.94 -6.59 -15.77
N VAL A 63 -4.58 -5.96 -14.76
CA VAL A 63 -5.95 -5.45 -14.87
C VAL A 63 -5.98 -4.24 -15.80
N THR A 64 -5.07 -3.28 -15.60
CA THR A 64 -4.94 -2.13 -16.50
C THR A 64 -4.55 -2.54 -17.92
N ALA A 65 -3.66 -3.52 -18.07
CA ALA A 65 -3.20 -3.97 -19.39
C ALA A 65 -4.21 -4.85 -20.13
N CYS A 66 -5.30 -5.29 -19.49
CA CYS A 66 -6.22 -6.25 -20.10
C CYS A 66 -7.24 -5.55 -21.02
N PRO A 67 -7.20 -5.77 -22.35
CA PRO A 67 -8.19 -5.18 -23.25
C PRO A 67 -9.60 -5.76 -23.05
N ALA A 68 -9.70 -6.94 -22.44
CA ALA A 68 -10.96 -7.60 -22.13
C ALA A 68 -11.53 -7.24 -20.74
N GLY A 69 -10.87 -6.34 -20.00
CA GLY A 69 -11.37 -5.84 -18.71
C GLY A 69 -11.45 -6.90 -17.60
N VAL A 70 -10.60 -7.93 -17.64
CA VAL A 70 -10.62 -8.99 -16.62
C VAL A 70 -10.23 -8.44 -15.25
N GLN A 71 -11.13 -8.53 -14.29
CA GLN A 71 -10.91 -8.17 -12.87
C GLN A 71 -10.06 -9.23 -12.15
N TYR A 72 -8.78 -9.31 -12.52
CA TYR A 72 -7.87 -10.33 -11.99
C TYR A 72 -7.68 -10.24 -10.47
N GLY A 73 -7.75 -9.05 -9.87
CA GLY A 73 -7.66 -8.88 -8.42
C GLY A 73 -8.70 -9.68 -7.66
N GLU A 74 -9.98 -9.57 -8.07
CA GLU A 74 -11.09 -10.32 -7.46
C GLU A 74 -10.89 -11.84 -7.61
N LEU A 75 -10.43 -12.29 -8.78
CA LEU A 75 -10.15 -13.70 -9.03
C LEU A 75 -9.03 -14.22 -8.12
N LEU A 76 -7.96 -13.45 -7.95
CA LEU A 76 -6.83 -13.81 -7.08
C LEU A 76 -7.26 -13.88 -5.61
N GLU A 77 -7.98 -12.88 -5.12
CA GLU A 77 -8.43 -12.83 -3.72
C GLU A 77 -9.41 -13.96 -3.41
N ALA A 78 -10.35 -14.24 -4.32
CA ALA A 78 -11.27 -15.36 -4.19
C ALA A 78 -10.54 -16.71 -4.22
N ALA A 79 -9.56 -16.89 -5.11
CA ALA A 79 -8.74 -18.10 -5.17
C ALA A 79 -7.94 -18.32 -3.88
N ARG A 80 -7.33 -17.26 -3.34
CA ARG A 80 -6.61 -17.30 -2.06
C ARG A 80 -7.52 -17.59 -0.87
N ASP A 81 -8.74 -17.04 -0.86
CA ASP A 81 -9.72 -17.30 0.20
C ASP A 81 -10.19 -18.75 0.22
N GLN A 82 -10.48 -19.31 -0.96
CA GLN A 82 -10.82 -20.73 -1.06
C GLN A 82 -9.64 -21.63 -0.66
N LEU A 83 -8.42 -21.27 -1.06
CA LEU A 83 -7.22 -22.01 -0.66
C LEU A 83 -7.00 -21.96 0.86
N TRP A 84 -7.14 -20.78 1.46
CA TRP A 84 -7.04 -20.58 2.90
C TRP A 84 -8.02 -21.46 3.67
N ARG A 85 -9.27 -21.60 3.20
CA ARG A 85 -10.27 -22.47 3.85
C ARG A 85 -9.86 -23.94 3.85
N ARG A 86 -9.07 -24.37 2.87
CA ARG A 86 -8.55 -25.74 2.74
C ARG A 86 -7.29 -26.01 3.55
N TRP A 87 -6.62 -24.97 4.06
CA TRP A 87 -5.44 -25.16 4.89
C TRP A 87 -5.75 -25.94 6.18
N PRO A 88 -4.78 -26.73 6.68
CA PRO A 88 -4.88 -27.36 7.99
C PRO A 88 -5.27 -26.36 9.08
N TRP A 89 -6.11 -26.79 10.01
CA TRP A 89 -6.65 -25.92 11.06
C TRP A 89 -5.56 -25.18 11.86
N TRP A 90 -4.41 -25.81 12.10
CA TRP A 90 -3.29 -25.21 12.81
C TRP A 90 -2.61 -24.09 12.00
N LYS A 91 -2.44 -24.25 10.67
CA LYS A 91 -1.94 -23.18 9.79
C LYS A 91 -2.91 -22.01 9.78
N ARG A 92 -4.21 -22.32 9.73
CA ARG A 92 -5.27 -21.30 9.82
C ARG A 92 -5.24 -20.56 11.15
N ALA A 93 -5.02 -21.25 12.26
CA ALA A 93 -4.91 -20.65 13.58
C ALA A 93 -3.68 -19.73 13.68
N VAL A 94 -2.51 -20.18 13.19
CA VAL A 94 -1.28 -19.36 13.17
C VAL A 94 -1.43 -18.12 12.29
N GLY A 95 -1.90 -18.27 11.04
CA GLY A 95 -2.10 -17.12 10.15
C GLY A 95 -3.15 -16.15 10.69
N THR A 96 -4.19 -16.68 11.35
CA THR A 96 -5.18 -15.87 12.07
C THR A 96 -4.54 -15.08 13.21
N LEU A 97 -3.70 -15.71 14.02
CA LEU A 97 -2.99 -15.06 15.11
C LEU A 97 -2.10 -13.93 14.58
N VAL A 98 -1.27 -14.20 13.58
CA VAL A 98 -0.36 -13.22 12.96
C VAL A 98 -1.13 -12.03 12.41
N LEU A 99 -2.17 -12.26 11.61
CA LEU A 99 -2.91 -11.16 11.01
C LEU A 99 -3.77 -10.39 12.02
N SER A 100 -4.23 -11.05 13.10
CA SER A 100 -4.99 -10.40 14.16
C SER A 100 -4.18 -9.38 14.97
N VAL A 101 -2.85 -9.39 14.88
CA VAL A 101 -1.99 -8.36 15.48
C VAL A 101 -2.30 -7.00 14.85
N PHE A 102 -2.51 -6.95 13.53
CA PHE A 102 -2.77 -5.70 12.81
C PHE A 102 -4.12 -5.07 13.15
N ASP A 103 -5.05 -5.85 13.70
CA ASP A 103 -6.36 -5.39 14.14
C ASP A 103 -6.39 -4.91 15.60
N ARG A 104 -5.26 -5.02 16.32
CA ARG A 104 -5.14 -4.62 17.72
C ARG A 104 -4.15 -3.46 17.86
N PRO A 105 -4.62 -2.20 17.74
CA PRO A 105 -3.78 -1.01 17.87
C PRO A 105 -2.88 -1.00 19.10
N ARG A 106 -3.38 -1.47 20.26
CA ARG A 106 -2.61 -1.56 21.51
C ARG A 106 -1.41 -2.50 21.39
N LEU A 107 -1.56 -3.64 20.72
CA LEU A 107 -0.45 -4.58 20.51
C LEU A 107 0.59 -4.00 19.55
N LEU A 108 0.15 -3.37 18.46
CA LEU A 108 1.05 -2.70 17.53
C LEU A 108 1.84 -1.58 18.23
N GLN A 109 1.20 -0.76 19.05
CA GLN A 109 1.86 0.30 19.81
C GLN A 109 2.86 -0.25 20.84
N LEU A 110 2.54 -1.33 21.54
CA LEU A 110 3.49 -1.99 22.44
C LEU A 110 4.70 -2.55 21.67
N GLY A 111 4.44 -3.19 20.52
CA GLY A 111 5.50 -3.70 19.65
C GLY A 111 6.42 -2.61 19.12
N THR A 112 5.88 -1.48 18.68
CA THR A 112 6.71 -0.36 18.19
C THR A 112 7.43 0.36 19.31
N ARG A 113 6.87 0.47 20.53
CA ARG A 113 7.62 0.97 21.69
C ARG A 113 8.79 0.08 22.07
N ALA A 114 8.59 -1.24 22.06
CA ALA A 114 9.67 -2.19 22.27
C ALA A 114 10.75 -2.06 21.18
N LEU A 115 10.34 -1.94 19.91
CA LEU A 115 11.25 -1.72 18.78
C LEU A 115 12.00 -0.38 18.90
N PHE A 116 11.33 0.68 19.34
CA PHE A 116 11.94 1.99 19.59
C PHE A 116 13.03 1.89 20.66
N LEU A 117 12.75 1.23 21.80
CA LEU A 117 13.73 1.01 22.86
C LEU A 117 14.91 0.17 22.35
N TYR A 118 14.65 -0.86 21.55
CA TYR A 118 15.67 -1.69 20.92
C TYR A 118 16.56 -0.92 19.94
N GLN A 119 15.98 -0.01 19.15
CA GLN A 119 16.73 0.84 18.22
C GLN A 119 17.54 1.91 18.97
N LYS A 120 16.94 2.55 19.99
CA LYS A 120 17.56 3.63 20.78
C LYS A 120 18.68 3.13 21.71
N SER A 121 18.62 1.89 22.18
CA SER A 121 19.66 1.31 23.03
C SER A 121 20.97 1.00 22.29
N GLY A 122 21.00 1.11 20.96
CA GLY A 122 22.14 0.71 20.14
C GLY A 122 22.27 -0.81 19.92
N LEU A 123 21.45 -1.62 20.60
CA LEU A 123 21.44 -3.08 20.45
C LEU A 123 21.13 -3.50 19.01
N SER A 124 20.28 -2.74 18.32
CA SER A 124 19.99 -2.94 16.90
C SER A 124 21.26 -2.94 16.02
N ALA A 125 22.21 -2.03 16.28
CA ALA A 125 23.46 -1.98 15.51
C ALA A 125 24.36 -3.20 15.78
N LEU A 126 24.39 -3.68 17.03
CA LEU A 126 25.14 -4.88 17.40
C LEU A 126 24.53 -6.13 16.75
N VAL A 127 23.22 -6.31 16.88
CA VAL A 127 22.49 -7.45 16.31
C VAL A 127 22.63 -7.46 14.78
N GLY A 128 22.54 -6.31 14.12
CA GLY A 128 22.74 -6.20 12.68
C GLY A 128 24.14 -6.61 12.19
N ARG A 129 25.17 -6.53 13.05
CA ARG A 129 26.53 -7.02 12.73
C ARG A 129 26.67 -8.54 12.91
N VAL A 130 25.96 -9.11 13.87
CA VAL A 130 26.11 -10.52 14.27
C VAL A 130 25.18 -11.46 13.47
N LEU A 131 23.96 -11.03 13.13
CA LEU A 131 23.01 -11.90 12.43
C LEU A 131 23.56 -12.36 11.06
N PRO A 132 23.46 -13.65 10.70
CA PRO A 132 23.90 -14.16 9.41
C PRO A 132 22.80 -14.09 8.34
N GLY A 133 23.20 -14.01 7.08
CA GLY A 133 22.34 -14.23 5.91
C GLY A 133 21.01 -13.46 5.94
N LYS A 134 19.91 -14.17 5.67
CA LYS A 134 18.55 -13.59 5.56
C LYS A 134 18.05 -12.95 6.86
N LEU A 135 18.51 -13.40 8.04
CA LEU A 135 18.11 -12.78 9.31
C LEU A 135 18.61 -11.34 9.43
N ARG A 136 19.83 -11.08 8.94
CA ARG A 136 20.38 -9.71 8.85
C ARG A 136 19.53 -8.84 7.94
N GLU A 137 19.09 -9.37 6.81
CA GLU A 137 18.29 -8.64 5.85
C GLU A 137 16.89 -8.32 6.39
N PHE A 138 16.23 -9.27 7.07
CA PHE A 138 14.96 -8.98 7.76
C PHE A 138 15.12 -7.96 8.89
N HIS A 139 16.23 -8.01 9.64
CA HIS A 139 16.52 -7.01 10.66
C HIS A 139 16.72 -5.61 10.06
N ARG A 140 17.40 -5.51 8.91
CA ARG A 140 17.55 -4.25 8.14
C ARG A 140 16.26 -3.72 7.56
N MET A 141 15.26 -4.57 7.32
CA MET A 141 13.92 -4.17 6.87
C MET A 141 13.03 -3.64 8.00
N LEU A 142 13.46 -3.67 9.26
CA LEU A 142 12.65 -3.15 10.36
C LEU A 142 12.38 -1.65 10.17
N PRO A 143 11.13 -1.19 10.30
CA PRO A 143 10.81 0.23 10.18
C PRO A 143 11.46 1.02 11.31
N LEU A 144 11.68 2.31 11.07
CA LEU A 144 12.04 3.24 12.13
C LEU A 144 10.82 3.40 13.05
N ALA A 145 10.95 2.94 14.28
CA ALA A 145 9.86 2.99 15.23
C ALA A 145 9.75 4.37 15.89
N SER A 146 8.54 4.77 16.24
CA SER A 146 8.28 5.91 17.11
C SER A 146 7.71 5.45 18.47
N TRP A 147 7.99 6.22 19.52
CA TRP A 147 7.42 5.95 20.85
C TRP A 147 5.90 6.17 20.89
N ASN A 148 5.45 7.22 20.23
CA ASN A 148 4.04 7.56 20.09
C ASN A 148 3.57 7.32 18.66
N GLY A 149 2.39 6.73 18.52
CA GLY A 149 1.72 6.57 17.23
C GLY A 149 0.97 7.82 16.79
N SER A 150 0.50 7.83 15.55
CA SER A 150 -0.29 8.90 14.94
C SER A 150 -1.52 9.24 15.76
N ARG A 151 -2.26 8.23 16.24
CA ARG A 151 -3.44 8.36 17.13
C ARG A 151 -3.17 9.12 18.44
N GLN A 152 -1.91 9.21 18.86
CA GLN A 152 -1.51 9.88 20.10
C GLN A 152 -0.98 11.30 19.86
N VAL A 153 -0.51 11.60 18.65
CA VAL A 153 0.11 12.90 18.32
C VAL A 153 -0.74 13.78 17.41
N ILE A 154 -1.67 13.18 16.67
CA ILE A 154 -2.64 13.89 15.84
C ILE A 154 -3.91 14.11 16.66
N PRO A 155 -4.39 15.36 16.80
CA PRO A 155 -5.66 15.62 17.47
C PRO A 155 -6.83 15.01 16.68
N ALA A 156 -7.84 14.52 17.38
CA ALA A 156 -9.02 13.91 16.76
C ALA A 156 -9.76 14.86 15.82
N ARG A 157 -9.70 16.18 16.11
CA ARG A 157 -10.28 17.24 15.30
C ARG A 157 -9.35 18.44 15.26
N THR A 158 -9.28 19.10 14.10
CA THR A 158 -8.55 20.37 13.93
C THR A 158 -9.51 21.48 13.48
N PRO A 159 -9.19 22.76 13.71
CA PRO A 159 -9.95 23.85 13.11
C PRO A 159 -9.73 23.92 11.59
N GLY A 160 -10.71 24.46 10.87
CA GLY A 160 -10.69 24.72 9.42
C GLY A 160 -12.09 25.08 8.92
N GLY A 161 -12.20 25.73 7.76
CA GLY A 161 -13.45 26.31 7.25
C GLY A 161 -13.81 25.95 5.80
N ARG A 162 -12.90 25.30 5.06
CA ARG A 162 -13.09 24.98 3.63
C ARG A 162 -13.89 23.68 3.38
N GLY A 163 -14.16 22.92 4.44
CA GLY A 163 -14.80 21.61 4.39
C GLY A 163 -14.21 20.67 5.45
N ARG A 164 -14.84 19.51 5.63
CA ARG A 164 -14.45 18.48 6.60
C ARG A 164 -13.83 17.29 5.90
N VAL A 165 -12.61 16.96 6.26
CA VAL A 165 -11.86 15.84 5.69
C VAL A 165 -11.51 14.85 6.79
N GLY A 166 -12.02 13.63 6.67
CA GLY A 166 -11.61 12.50 7.48
C GLY A 166 -10.24 12.00 7.03
N VAL A 167 -9.33 11.67 7.95
CA VAL A 167 -8.03 11.08 7.62
C VAL A 167 -7.94 9.67 8.17
N LEU A 168 -7.65 8.71 7.28
CA LEU A 168 -7.30 7.36 7.69
C LEU A 168 -5.90 7.36 8.33
N LEU A 169 -5.83 7.01 9.61
CA LEU A 169 -4.53 6.85 10.31
C LEU A 169 -3.86 5.51 10.02
N GLY A 170 -4.66 4.50 9.63
CA GLY A 170 -4.19 3.16 9.28
C GLY A 170 -3.71 2.34 10.49
N CYS A 171 -3.44 1.04 10.28
CA CYS A 171 -2.88 0.19 11.33
C CYS A 171 -1.35 0.29 11.39
N VAL A 172 -0.66 0.02 10.28
CA VAL A 172 0.80 0.13 10.17
C VAL A 172 1.24 1.59 10.06
N MET A 173 0.49 2.39 9.29
CA MET A 173 0.76 3.83 9.14
C MET A 173 0.79 4.53 10.51
N ASP A 174 -0.15 4.20 11.40
CA ASP A 174 -0.24 4.76 12.75
C ASP A 174 1.05 4.62 13.56
N VAL A 175 1.77 3.50 13.43
CA VAL A 175 2.89 3.18 14.34
C VAL A 175 4.27 3.22 13.68
N ALA A 176 4.34 3.12 12.34
CA ALA A 176 5.60 3.06 11.60
C ALA A 176 5.78 4.24 10.62
N PHE A 177 4.72 4.99 10.32
CA PHE A 177 4.72 6.10 9.35
C PHE A 177 4.02 7.33 9.93
N VAL A 178 4.37 7.66 11.18
CA VAL A 178 3.80 8.81 11.90
C VAL A 178 4.12 10.11 11.19
N LYS A 179 5.32 10.24 10.62
CA LYS A 179 5.74 11.42 9.83
C LYS A 179 4.76 11.68 8.69
N GLU A 180 4.39 10.64 7.95
CA GLU A 180 3.52 10.70 6.79
C GLU A 180 2.08 11.08 7.17
N ASN A 181 1.55 10.52 8.27
CA ASN A 181 0.23 10.91 8.78
C ASN A 181 0.22 12.36 9.29
N VAL A 182 1.24 12.78 10.05
CA VAL A 182 1.36 14.15 10.54
C VAL A 182 1.46 15.14 9.38
N ALA A 183 2.29 14.84 8.38
CA ALA A 183 2.40 15.65 7.17
C ALA A 183 1.06 15.74 6.42
N THR A 184 0.32 14.63 6.32
CA THR A 184 -1.03 14.62 5.71
C THR A 184 -1.97 15.60 6.40
N VAL A 185 -2.04 15.55 7.74
CA VAL A 185 -2.89 16.46 8.53
C VAL A 185 -2.42 17.91 8.40
N LYS A 186 -1.11 18.17 8.48
CA LYS A 186 -0.54 19.51 8.32
C LYS A 186 -0.88 20.11 6.95
N VAL A 187 -0.68 19.35 5.88
CA VAL A 187 -0.99 19.77 4.51
C VAL A 187 -2.48 20.09 4.38
N LEU A 188 -3.38 19.20 4.81
CA LEU A 188 -4.82 19.45 4.71
C LEU A 188 -5.26 20.69 5.51
N ARG A 189 -4.73 20.88 6.73
CA ARG A 189 -4.99 22.07 7.55
C ARG A 189 -4.47 23.34 6.91
N ARG A 190 -3.26 23.29 6.34
CA ARG A 190 -2.64 24.42 5.61
C ARG A 190 -3.53 24.83 4.43
N GLN A 191 -4.21 23.88 3.81
CA GLN A 191 -5.18 24.10 2.74
C GLN A 191 -6.57 24.56 3.22
N GLY A 192 -6.74 24.81 4.52
CA GLY A 192 -7.95 25.38 5.15
C GLY A 192 -9.02 24.38 5.56
N PHE A 193 -8.75 23.07 5.48
CA PHE A 193 -9.73 22.04 5.84
C PHE A 193 -9.75 21.75 7.34
N GLN A 194 -10.95 21.50 7.86
CA GLN A 194 -11.12 20.87 9.16
C GLN A 194 -10.81 19.39 9.01
N VAL A 195 -9.82 18.90 9.75
CA VAL A 195 -9.42 17.49 9.71
C VAL A 195 -10.06 16.75 10.87
N GLU A 196 -10.71 15.62 10.56
CA GLU A 196 -11.22 14.66 11.52
C GLU A 196 -10.35 13.39 11.45
N ALA A 197 -9.71 13.02 12.54
CA ALA A 197 -8.87 11.83 12.63
C ALA A 197 -9.25 11.00 13.87
N PRO A 198 -10.41 10.30 13.85
CA PRO A 198 -10.89 9.56 15.02
C PRO A 198 -9.86 8.54 15.52
N PRO A 199 -9.42 8.56 16.79
CA PRO A 199 -8.38 7.64 17.26
C PRO A 199 -8.83 6.18 17.29
N GLU A 200 -10.14 5.93 17.38
CA GLU A 200 -10.77 4.60 17.47
C GLU A 200 -10.92 3.85 16.13
N GLN A 201 -10.34 4.36 15.04
CA GLN A 201 -10.38 3.73 13.72
C GLN A 201 -9.85 2.27 13.76
N PRO A 202 -10.55 1.30 13.14
CA PRO A 202 -10.04 -0.05 12.97
C PRO A 202 -8.96 -0.13 11.86
N CYS A 203 -8.38 -1.32 11.65
CA CYS A 203 -7.63 -1.60 10.42
C CYS A 203 -8.54 -1.46 9.19
N CYS A 204 -7.99 -1.01 8.04
CA CYS A 204 -8.70 -0.90 6.77
C CYS A 204 -9.02 -2.28 6.13
N GLY A 205 -8.42 -3.38 6.61
CA GLY A 205 -8.68 -4.73 6.08
C GLY A 205 -7.94 -5.08 4.78
N ALA A 206 -7.20 -4.14 4.17
CA ALA A 206 -6.49 -4.38 2.89
C ALA A 206 -5.52 -5.57 2.95
N LEU A 207 -4.70 -5.64 3.99
CA LEU A 207 -3.76 -6.75 4.17
C LEU A 207 -4.48 -8.10 4.24
N HIS A 208 -5.63 -8.16 4.91
CA HIS A 208 -6.44 -9.37 5.03
C HIS A 208 -7.06 -9.75 3.68
N ALA A 209 -7.68 -8.80 2.97
CA ALA A 209 -8.29 -9.04 1.66
C ALA A 209 -7.26 -9.58 0.65
N HIS A 210 -6.13 -8.88 0.50
CA HIS A 210 -5.07 -9.28 -0.44
C HIS A 210 -4.42 -10.63 -0.10
N SER A 211 -4.49 -11.04 1.17
CA SER A 211 -4.04 -12.36 1.64
C SER A 211 -5.11 -13.45 1.51
N GLY A 212 -6.27 -13.14 0.89
CA GLY A 212 -7.39 -14.08 0.76
C GLY A 212 -8.16 -14.30 2.05
N ARG A 213 -8.35 -13.27 2.89
CA ARG A 213 -9.18 -13.36 4.10
C ARG A 213 -10.34 -12.40 4.02
N LEU A 214 -11.22 -12.64 3.06
CA LEU A 214 -12.29 -11.72 2.69
C LEU A 214 -13.32 -11.53 3.81
N ASP A 215 -13.67 -12.59 4.55
CA ASP A 215 -14.59 -12.50 5.69
C ASP A 215 -14.08 -11.52 6.76
N TRP A 216 -12.78 -11.56 7.00
CA TRP A 216 -12.15 -10.68 7.98
C TRP A 216 -12.09 -9.23 7.46
N ALA A 217 -11.75 -9.04 6.18
CA ALA A 217 -11.79 -7.74 5.54
C ALA A 217 -13.20 -7.13 5.62
N ARG A 218 -14.27 -7.91 5.41
CA ARG A 218 -15.66 -7.46 5.57
C ARG A 218 -15.96 -6.97 6.98
N VAL A 219 -15.53 -7.70 8.02
CA VAL A 219 -15.71 -7.26 9.41
C VAL A 219 -15.03 -5.90 9.66
N GLN A 220 -13.81 -5.73 9.15
CA GLN A 220 -13.05 -4.49 9.32
C GLN A 220 -13.66 -3.33 8.52
N ALA A 221 -14.14 -3.59 7.29
CA ALA A 221 -14.85 -2.62 6.47
C ALA A 221 -16.12 -2.10 7.15
N LYS A 222 -16.96 -3.00 7.68
CA LYS A 222 -18.17 -2.66 8.44
C LYS A 222 -17.87 -1.77 9.65
N ARG A 223 -16.79 -2.09 10.39
CA ARG A 223 -16.34 -1.26 11.52
C ARG A 223 -15.83 0.11 11.07
N MET A 224 -15.07 0.17 9.97
CA MET A 224 -14.54 1.41 9.42
C MET A 224 -15.67 2.37 8.99
N ILE A 225 -16.67 1.83 8.28
CA ILE A 225 -17.87 2.58 7.88
C ILE A 225 -18.57 3.13 9.13
N ALA A 226 -18.84 2.27 10.11
CA ALA A 226 -19.50 2.67 11.36
C ALA A 226 -18.72 3.71 12.18
N THR A 227 -17.38 3.74 12.08
CA THR A 227 -16.56 4.79 12.70
C THR A 227 -16.80 6.13 12.03
N PHE A 228 -16.68 6.22 10.70
CA PHE A 228 -16.83 7.51 9.98
C PHE A 228 -18.28 7.98 9.87
N GLU A 229 -19.28 7.13 10.07
CA GLU A 229 -20.68 7.57 10.24
C GLU A 229 -20.89 8.39 11.51
N LYS A 230 -20.09 8.15 12.56
CA LYS A 230 -20.12 8.96 13.80
C LYS A 230 -19.37 10.29 13.67
N HIS A 231 -18.53 10.41 12.64
CA HIS A 231 -17.68 11.57 12.36
C HIS A 231 -17.95 12.04 10.92
N PRO A 232 -19.11 12.65 10.66
CA PRO A 232 -19.53 12.98 9.30
C PRO A 232 -18.57 13.96 8.66
N VAL A 233 -17.97 13.52 7.56
CA VAL A 233 -17.00 14.26 6.75
C VAL A 233 -17.44 14.25 5.28
N ASP A 234 -17.00 15.27 4.56
CA ASP A 234 -17.31 15.43 3.15
C ASP A 234 -16.46 14.45 2.32
N TRP A 235 -15.20 14.26 2.73
CA TRP A 235 -14.23 13.34 2.09
C TRP A 235 -13.47 12.53 3.13
N ILE A 236 -13.01 11.33 2.75
CA ILE A 236 -12.11 10.49 3.55
C ILE A 236 -10.79 10.35 2.78
N VAL A 237 -9.76 11.04 3.25
CA VAL A 237 -8.42 11.03 2.66
C VAL A 237 -7.58 9.87 3.20
N VAL A 238 -6.94 9.17 2.27
CA VAL A 238 -6.06 8.04 2.55
C VAL A 238 -4.68 8.29 1.92
N ASN A 239 -3.60 8.06 2.67
CA ASN A 239 -2.21 8.24 2.22
C ASN A 239 -1.46 6.90 2.06
N SER A 240 -2.21 5.83 1.86
CA SER A 240 -1.70 4.47 1.71
C SER A 240 -2.42 3.81 0.56
N ALA A 241 -1.72 3.63 -0.56
CA ALA A 241 -2.29 3.08 -1.79
C ALA A 241 -3.09 1.78 -1.57
N GLY A 242 -2.57 0.86 -0.75
CA GLY A 242 -3.24 -0.41 -0.46
C GLY A 242 -4.54 -0.24 0.33
N CYS A 243 -4.54 0.60 1.38
CA CYS A 243 -5.79 0.88 2.10
C CYS A 243 -6.79 1.64 1.22
N GLY A 244 -6.34 2.64 0.45
CA GLY A 244 -7.20 3.41 -0.45
C GLY A 244 -7.85 2.52 -1.51
N SER A 245 -7.07 1.60 -2.09
CA SER A 245 -7.57 0.63 -3.08
C SER A 245 -8.69 -0.24 -2.52
N LEU A 246 -8.55 -0.79 -1.30
CA LEU A 246 -9.64 -1.58 -0.73
C LEU A 246 -10.83 -0.70 -0.31
N MET A 247 -10.58 0.44 0.33
CA MET A 247 -11.64 1.31 0.86
C MET A 247 -12.52 1.92 -0.24
N LYS A 248 -11.96 2.19 -1.43
CA LYS A 248 -12.73 2.59 -2.62
C LYS A 248 -13.58 1.44 -3.21
N HIS A 249 -13.31 0.20 -2.82
CA HIS A 249 -14.02 -1.00 -3.30
C HIS A 249 -14.78 -1.73 -2.18
N TYR A 250 -15.10 -1.04 -1.07
CA TYR A 250 -15.93 -1.63 -0.01
C TYR A 250 -17.34 -1.93 -0.51
N ASP A 251 -17.84 -1.14 -1.45
CA ASP A 251 -19.08 -1.39 -2.18
C ASP A 251 -19.10 -2.77 -2.83
N HIS A 252 -18.03 -3.16 -3.54
CA HIS A 252 -17.90 -4.50 -4.09
C HIS A 252 -17.74 -5.55 -2.99
N LEU A 253 -16.88 -5.29 -2.00
CA LEU A 253 -16.59 -6.24 -0.91
C LEU A 253 -17.86 -6.61 -0.10
N LEU A 254 -18.79 -5.66 0.03
CA LEU A 254 -20.03 -5.75 0.81
C LEU A 254 -21.29 -5.78 -0.06
N LYS A 255 -21.17 -5.98 -1.38
CA LYS A 255 -22.32 -5.96 -2.31
C LYS A 255 -23.41 -7.00 -1.97
N ASP A 256 -22.99 -8.14 -1.44
CA ASP A 256 -23.86 -9.26 -1.08
C ASP A 256 -24.36 -9.17 0.38
N GLU A 257 -24.17 -8.04 1.05
CA GLU A 257 -24.58 -7.79 2.44
C GLU A 257 -25.68 -6.71 2.48
N PRO A 258 -26.97 -7.09 2.48
CA PRO A 258 -28.07 -6.15 2.29
C PRO A 258 -28.09 -4.97 3.27
N ALA A 259 -27.70 -5.20 4.54
CA ALA A 259 -27.64 -4.15 5.56
C ALA A 259 -26.44 -3.18 5.41
N TRP A 260 -25.54 -3.44 4.47
CA TRP A 260 -24.27 -2.73 4.31
C TRP A 260 -24.00 -2.23 2.90
N ALA A 261 -24.60 -2.80 1.85
CA ALA A 261 -24.33 -2.47 0.45
C ALA A 261 -24.41 -0.95 0.18
N ASP A 262 -25.53 -0.30 0.50
CA ASP A 262 -25.72 1.14 0.27
C ASP A 262 -24.77 1.99 1.12
N ARG A 263 -24.53 1.58 2.36
CA ARG A 263 -23.61 2.28 3.29
C ARG A 263 -22.17 2.19 2.80
N ALA A 264 -21.79 1.06 2.23
CA ALA A 264 -20.48 0.84 1.64
C ALA A 264 -20.31 1.67 0.36
N ALA A 265 -21.32 1.73 -0.51
CA ALA A 265 -21.31 2.60 -1.69
C ALA A 265 -21.17 4.08 -1.31
N ALA A 266 -21.94 4.56 -0.33
CA ALA A 266 -21.87 5.93 0.18
C ALA A 266 -20.53 6.24 0.90
N PHE A 267 -19.89 5.23 1.49
CA PHE A 267 -18.56 5.36 2.06
C PHE A 267 -17.50 5.46 0.96
N SER A 268 -17.46 4.49 0.06
CA SER A 268 -16.46 4.38 -1.01
C SER A 268 -16.46 5.58 -1.95
N SER A 269 -17.63 6.16 -2.24
CA SER A 269 -17.74 7.37 -3.08
C SER A 269 -17.03 8.60 -2.52
N ARG A 270 -16.82 8.66 -1.19
CA ARG A 270 -16.13 9.75 -0.48
C ARG A 270 -14.66 9.47 -0.22
N VAL A 271 -14.18 8.25 -0.47
CA VAL A 271 -12.77 7.92 -0.27
C VAL A 271 -11.94 8.54 -1.40
N ARG A 272 -10.85 9.21 -1.03
CA ARG A 272 -9.89 9.82 -1.96
C ARG A 272 -8.48 9.49 -1.52
N ASP A 273 -7.60 9.25 -2.49
CA ASP A 273 -6.16 9.27 -2.19
C ASP A 273 -5.75 10.73 -1.89
N VAL A 274 -4.79 10.93 -0.98
CA VAL A 274 -4.33 12.27 -0.62
C VAL A 274 -3.81 13.04 -1.84
N GLN A 275 -3.16 12.38 -2.78
CA GLN A 275 -2.61 13.02 -3.98
C GLN A 275 -3.72 13.41 -4.95
N GLU A 276 -4.73 12.54 -5.13
CA GLU A 276 -5.92 12.82 -5.93
C GLU A 276 -6.69 14.01 -5.35
N PHE A 277 -6.96 13.99 -4.05
CA PHE A 277 -7.66 15.07 -3.35
C PHE A 277 -6.94 16.42 -3.50
N LEU A 278 -5.62 16.45 -3.28
CA LEU A 278 -4.83 17.68 -3.38
C LEU A 278 -4.70 18.20 -4.81
N ALA A 279 -4.74 17.33 -5.83
CA ALA A 279 -4.68 17.73 -7.24
C ALA A 279 -6.02 18.30 -7.76
N GLU A 280 -7.15 17.90 -7.15
CA GLU A 280 -8.50 18.35 -7.54
C GLU A 280 -8.88 19.71 -6.94
N ILE A 281 -8.23 20.13 -5.85
CA ILE A 281 -8.50 21.41 -5.20
C ILE A 281 -7.57 22.52 -5.67
N GLU A 282 -8.03 23.76 -5.59
CA GLU A 282 -7.14 24.92 -5.70
C GLU A 282 -6.27 25.04 -4.44
N LEU A 283 -4.96 24.86 -4.55
CA LEU A 283 -4.06 24.94 -3.39
C LEU A 283 -3.91 26.40 -2.91
N LYS A 284 -4.26 26.65 -1.64
CA LYS A 284 -4.15 27.91 -0.91
C LYS A 284 -3.52 27.66 0.47
N PRO A 285 -2.27 28.09 0.72
CA PRO A 285 -1.34 28.70 -0.23
C PRO A 285 -0.96 27.75 -1.38
N ALA A 286 -0.53 28.35 -2.50
CA ALA A 286 0.00 27.60 -3.63
C ALA A 286 1.24 26.77 -3.21
N LEU A 287 1.51 25.69 -3.94
CA LEU A 287 2.67 24.85 -3.68
C LEU A 287 3.96 25.57 -4.10
N PRO A 288 4.96 25.75 -3.20
CA PRO A 288 6.24 26.33 -3.53
C PRO A 288 7.00 25.44 -4.51
N GLN A 289 7.77 26.07 -5.40
CA GLN A 289 8.67 25.35 -6.30
C GLN A 289 10.02 25.14 -5.62
N VAL A 290 10.47 23.89 -5.55
CA VAL A 290 11.78 23.46 -5.05
C VAL A 290 12.47 22.68 -6.17
N VAL A 291 13.28 23.37 -6.97
CA VAL A 291 13.96 22.76 -8.13
C VAL A 291 15.05 21.80 -7.66
N GLN A 292 14.70 20.51 -7.60
CA GLN A 292 15.60 19.42 -7.23
C GLN A 292 15.30 18.18 -8.09
N PRO A 293 16.29 17.33 -8.41
CA PRO A 293 16.07 16.09 -9.14
C PRO A 293 15.13 15.15 -8.37
N LEU A 294 13.91 14.98 -8.87
CA LEU A 294 12.83 14.24 -8.20
C LEU A 294 12.16 13.29 -9.18
N THR A 295 12.00 12.03 -8.78
CA THR A 295 11.24 11.04 -9.53
C THR A 295 10.09 10.45 -8.70
N TYR A 296 9.27 9.60 -9.31
CA TYR A 296 8.10 9.00 -8.67
C TYR A 296 7.99 7.51 -9.00
N HIS A 297 7.80 6.70 -7.96
CA HIS A 297 7.40 5.31 -8.11
C HIS A 297 5.88 5.20 -8.04
N ASP A 298 5.28 4.68 -9.11
CA ASP A 298 3.86 4.32 -9.14
C ASP A 298 3.60 3.14 -8.20
N ALA A 299 3.05 3.43 -7.02
CA ALA A 299 2.54 2.39 -6.14
C ALA A 299 1.41 1.64 -6.86
N CYS A 300 1.58 0.33 -7.05
CA CYS A 300 0.72 -0.46 -7.93
C CYS A 300 -0.78 -0.40 -7.59
N HIS A 301 -1.14 -0.39 -6.30
CA HIS A 301 -2.54 -0.22 -5.87
C HIS A 301 -3.09 1.19 -6.07
N LEU A 302 -2.24 2.21 -6.20
CA LEU A 302 -2.67 3.56 -6.56
C LEU A 302 -2.87 3.65 -8.09
N ALA A 303 -1.87 3.21 -8.86
CA ALA A 303 -1.88 3.30 -10.32
C ALA A 303 -2.90 2.36 -10.98
N HIS A 304 -2.99 1.11 -10.53
CA HIS A 304 -3.86 0.09 -11.13
C HIS A 304 -5.14 -0.14 -10.34
N GLY A 305 -5.04 -0.20 -9.00
CA GLY A 305 -6.20 -0.47 -8.13
C GLY A 305 -7.15 0.72 -8.04
N GLN A 306 -6.62 1.93 -7.87
CA GLN A 306 -7.42 3.16 -7.80
C GLN A 306 -7.47 3.94 -9.12
N ALA A 307 -6.73 3.49 -10.14
CA ALA A 307 -6.58 4.19 -11.43
C ALA A 307 -5.99 5.61 -11.34
N ILE A 308 -5.25 5.94 -10.28
CA ILE A 308 -4.65 7.26 -10.06
C ILE A 308 -3.19 7.25 -10.49
N ARG A 309 -2.89 7.93 -11.61
CA ARG A 309 -1.51 8.09 -12.14
C ARG A 309 -1.05 9.54 -12.25
N GLN A 310 -1.97 10.42 -12.65
CA GLN A 310 -1.60 11.81 -12.98
C GLN A 310 -1.50 12.70 -11.75
N ALA A 311 -2.38 12.53 -10.76
CA ALA A 311 -2.42 13.41 -9.59
C ALA A 311 -1.07 13.48 -8.83
N PRO A 312 -0.36 12.37 -8.52
CA PRO A 312 0.97 12.46 -7.94
C PRO A 312 1.98 13.18 -8.83
N ARG A 313 1.95 12.95 -10.14
CA ARG A 313 2.87 13.58 -11.10
C ARG A 313 2.62 15.08 -11.21
N GLN A 314 1.36 15.51 -11.24
CA GLN A 314 0.98 16.93 -11.28
C GLN A 314 1.54 17.68 -10.07
N LEU A 315 1.32 17.17 -8.86
CA LEU A 315 1.82 17.76 -7.63
C LEU A 315 3.35 17.78 -7.59
N LEU A 316 4.01 16.68 -7.97
CA LEU A 316 5.47 16.59 -7.94
C LEU A 316 6.16 17.39 -9.04
N ARG A 317 5.51 17.59 -10.20
CA ARG A 317 5.99 18.50 -11.26
C ARG A 317 5.81 19.95 -10.87
N GLN A 318 4.70 20.31 -10.23
CA GLN A 318 4.52 21.66 -9.65
C GLN A 318 5.58 21.94 -8.60
N LEU A 319 5.90 20.96 -7.74
CA LEU A 319 6.97 21.06 -6.75
C LEU A 319 8.35 21.18 -7.40
N ALA A 320 8.75 20.24 -8.26
CA ALA A 320 10.13 20.16 -8.75
C ALA A 320 10.43 21.03 -9.98
N GLY A 321 9.40 21.51 -10.67
CA GLY A 321 9.54 22.22 -11.95
C GLY A 321 10.36 21.42 -12.95
N SER A 322 11.42 22.04 -13.49
CA SER A 322 12.37 21.41 -14.41
C SER A 322 13.19 20.27 -13.79
N GLY A 323 13.16 20.09 -12.47
CA GLY A 323 13.83 19.00 -11.76
C GLY A 323 13.10 17.65 -11.80
N TYR A 324 11.84 17.61 -12.24
CA TYR A 324 11.09 16.36 -12.28
C TYR A 324 11.61 15.41 -13.38
N ARG A 325 11.82 14.14 -13.03
CA ARG A 325 12.30 13.09 -13.94
C ARG A 325 11.36 11.89 -13.90
N GLU A 326 10.81 11.53 -15.06
CA GLU A 326 9.93 10.36 -15.18
C GLU A 326 10.73 9.07 -14.96
N LEU A 327 10.18 8.14 -14.18
CA LEU A 327 10.85 6.89 -13.84
C LEU A 327 10.60 5.84 -14.93
N ALA A 328 11.67 5.21 -15.43
CA ALA A 328 11.53 4.03 -16.29
C ALA A 328 10.86 2.88 -15.53
N GLU A 329 9.92 2.19 -16.18
CA GLU A 329 9.14 1.10 -15.58
C GLU A 329 8.49 1.50 -14.23
N ALA A 330 8.01 2.76 -14.12
CA ALA A 330 7.56 3.35 -12.87
C ALA A 330 6.60 2.47 -12.05
N ASP A 331 5.69 1.78 -12.74
CA ASP A 331 4.61 0.93 -12.21
C ASP A 331 4.98 -0.56 -12.03
N LEU A 332 6.19 -0.97 -12.44
CA LEU A 332 6.69 -2.30 -12.09
C LEU A 332 6.83 -2.41 -10.56
N CYS A 333 6.30 -3.51 -10.00
CA CYS A 333 6.19 -3.73 -8.56
C CYS A 333 7.57 -3.68 -7.87
N CYS A 334 7.64 -3.00 -6.72
CA CYS A 334 8.85 -2.92 -5.89
C CYS A 334 9.21 -4.21 -5.13
N GLY A 335 8.35 -5.24 -5.15
CA GLY A 335 8.58 -6.53 -4.48
C GLY A 335 8.05 -6.65 -3.06
N SER A 336 7.49 -5.60 -2.45
CA SER A 336 6.95 -5.67 -1.08
C SER A 336 5.68 -6.53 -0.97
N ALA A 337 4.63 -6.16 -1.70
CA ALA A 337 3.32 -6.81 -1.76
C ALA A 337 2.79 -7.35 -0.41
N GLY A 338 2.76 -6.48 0.62
CA GLY A 338 2.27 -6.82 1.95
C GLY A 338 3.29 -7.69 2.71
N THR A 339 3.11 -9.01 2.66
CA THR A 339 4.02 -9.99 3.29
C THR A 339 4.86 -10.77 2.28
N TYR A 340 4.74 -10.46 0.99
CA TYR A 340 5.42 -11.21 -0.07
C TYR A 340 6.95 -11.17 0.09
N ASN A 341 7.53 -10.03 0.42
CA ASN A 341 8.98 -9.90 0.65
C ASN A 341 9.51 -10.76 1.82
N ILE A 342 8.64 -11.15 2.76
CA ILE A 342 8.98 -12.07 3.85
C ILE A 342 8.91 -13.52 3.35
N ALA A 343 7.85 -13.87 2.63
CA ALA A 343 7.61 -15.24 2.16
C ALA A 343 8.49 -15.63 0.95
N HIS A 344 8.76 -14.69 0.04
CA HIS A 344 9.45 -14.88 -1.24
C HIS A 344 10.62 -13.90 -1.39
N PHE A 345 11.48 -13.84 -0.36
CA PHE A 345 12.57 -12.86 -0.23
C PHE A 345 13.44 -12.73 -1.49
N ASP A 346 13.83 -13.84 -2.11
CA ASP A 346 14.76 -13.84 -3.24
C ASP A 346 14.11 -13.19 -4.49
N THR A 347 12.85 -13.52 -4.78
CA THR A 347 12.10 -12.91 -5.89
C THR A 347 11.81 -11.44 -5.62
N ALA A 348 11.41 -11.11 -4.38
CA ALA A 348 11.19 -9.74 -3.96
C ALA A 348 12.47 -8.88 -4.06
N SER A 349 13.64 -9.47 -3.78
CA SER A 349 14.93 -8.80 -3.91
C SER A 349 15.30 -8.52 -5.36
N GLN A 350 15.08 -9.46 -6.28
CA GLN A 350 15.31 -9.25 -7.71
C GLN A 350 14.43 -8.12 -8.28
N LEU A 351 13.15 -8.08 -7.89
CA LEU A 351 12.25 -6.99 -8.28
C LEU A 351 12.70 -5.64 -7.71
N LEU A 352 13.11 -5.65 -6.43
CA LEU A 352 13.63 -4.47 -5.78
C LEU A 352 14.89 -3.96 -6.49
N ASP A 353 15.85 -4.83 -6.80
CA ASP A 353 17.10 -4.42 -7.47
C ASP A 353 16.83 -3.77 -8.82
N ARG A 354 15.96 -4.36 -9.65
CA ARG A 354 15.54 -3.74 -10.91
C ARG A 354 14.90 -2.36 -10.71
N LYS A 355 14.07 -2.21 -9.66
CA LYS A 355 13.45 -0.91 -9.34
C LYS A 355 14.49 0.12 -8.92
N LEU A 356 15.49 -0.28 -8.12
CA LEU A 356 16.56 0.60 -7.68
C LEU A 356 17.46 1.02 -8.84
N ASP A 357 17.77 0.11 -9.78
CA ASP A 357 18.53 0.43 -11.00
C ASP A 357 17.85 1.54 -11.79
N ALA A 358 16.53 1.45 -11.98
CA ALA A 358 15.75 2.48 -12.66
C ALA A 358 15.74 3.82 -11.88
N ILE A 359 15.63 3.76 -10.55
CA ILE A 359 15.65 4.96 -9.69
C ILE A 359 17.02 5.65 -9.79
N GLU A 360 18.12 4.91 -9.69
CA GLU A 360 19.48 5.44 -9.76
C GLU A 360 19.78 5.98 -11.17
N ALA A 361 19.39 5.25 -12.23
CA ALA A 361 19.54 5.69 -13.61
C ALA A 361 18.75 6.97 -13.96
N SER A 362 17.67 7.28 -13.23
CA SER A 362 16.92 8.52 -13.43
C SER A 362 17.76 9.77 -13.09
N GLY A 363 18.79 9.63 -12.25
CA GLY A 363 19.58 10.75 -11.71
C GLY A 363 18.79 11.60 -10.71
N ALA A 364 17.67 11.10 -10.18
CA ALA A 364 16.94 11.76 -9.10
C ALA A 364 17.69 11.64 -7.77
N LEU A 365 17.60 12.67 -6.93
CA LEU A 365 18.11 12.65 -5.55
C LEU A 365 17.02 12.25 -4.56
N ARG A 366 15.75 12.33 -4.98
CA ARG A 366 14.58 11.96 -4.19
C ARG A 366 13.60 11.16 -5.03
N VAL A 367 12.91 10.20 -4.40
CA VAL A 367 11.83 9.43 -5.03
C VAL A 367 10.56 9.50 -4.18
N GLY A 368 9.47 9.94 -4.80
CA GLY A 368 8.14 9.91 -4.20
C GLY A 368 7.56 8.48 -4.22
N VAL A 369 7.05 8.00 -3.08
CA VAL A 369 6.47 6.66 -2.92
C VAL A 369 5.18 6.70 -2.10
N ALA A 370 4.02 6.45 -2.72
CA ALA A 370 2.70 6.63 -2.11
C ALA A 370 2.12 5.38 -1.41
N ASN A 371 2.97 4.53 -0.81
CA ASN A 371 2.51 3.32 -0.11
C ASN A 371 3.53 2.83 0.93
N PRO A 372 3.13 2.51 2.16
CA PRO A 372 4.06 2.13 3.24
C PRO A 372 4.95 0.92 2.92
N GLY A 373 4.38 -0.14 2.34
CA GLY A 373 5.17 -1.33 1.99
C GLY A 373 6.22 -1.03 0.92
N CYS A 374 5.86 -0.24 -0.09
CA CYS A 374 6.81 0.20 -1.13
C CYS A 374 7.89 1.10 -0.54
N LEU A 375 7.52 2.02 0.36
CA LEU A 375 8.45 2.93 1.00
C LEU A 375 9.46 2.17 1.87
N LEU A 376 9.01 1.19 2.65
CA LEU A 376 9.88 0.33 3.46
C LEU A 376 10.86 -0.46 2.57
N GLN A 377 10.34 -1.10 1.52
CA GLN A 377 11.13 -1.93 0.61
C GLN A 377 12.18 -1.13 -0.16
N ILE A 378 11.82 0.05 -0.68
CA ILE A 378 12.72 0.93 -1.42
C ILE A 378 13.75 1.56 -0.47
N ARG A 379 13.36 2.02 0.73
CA ARG A 379 14.31 2.54 1.74
C ARG A 379 15.33 1.49 2.15
N TYR A 380 14.87 0.25 2.41
CA TYR A 380 15.75 -0.89 2.67
C TYR A 380 16.75 -1.11 1.52
N GLY A 381 16.25 -1.11 0.28
CA GLY A 381 17.06 -1.31 -0.91
C GLY A 381 18.13 -0.24 -1.13
N LEU A 382 17.75 1.03 -0.99
CA LEU A 382 18.67 2.18 -1.10
C LEU A 382 19.74 2.14 0.00
N ALA A 383 19.35 1.84 1.25
CA ALA A 383 20.29 1.67 2.35
C ALA A 383 21.24 0.49 2.11
N ARG A 384 20.75 -0.63 1.55
CA ARG A 384 21.57 -1.80 1.19
C ARG A 384 22.63 -1.45 0.14
N ARG A 385 22.33 -0.54 -0.79
CA ARG A 385 23.27 -0.04 -1.82
C ARG A 385 24.18 1.09 -1.35
N GLY A 386 23.99 1.63 -0.14
CA GLY A 386 24.69 2.84 0.31
C GLY A 386 24.31 4.08 -0.52
N SER A 387 23.17 4.05 -1.19
CA SER A 387 22.68 5.14 -2.04
C SER A 387 22.32 6.36 -1.22
N GLN A 388 22.60 7.55 -1.75
CA GLN A 388 22.24 8.84 -1.13
C GLN A 388 20.83 9.30 -1.53
N ILE A 389 20.16 8.57 -2.42
CA ILE A 389 18.79 8.89 -2.85
C ILE A 389 17.84 8.71 -1.67
N VAL A 390 16.93 9.68 -1.48
CA VAL A 390 15.99 9.68 -0.36
C VAL A 390 14.59 9.31 -0.86
N ALA A 391 14.05 8.19 -0.37
CA ALA A 391 12.67 7.77 -0.62
C ALA A 391 11.72 8.32 0.44
N GLU A 392 10.69 9.05 0.01
CA GLU A 392 9.71 9.72 0.87
C GLU A 392 8.30 9.63 0.30
N HIS A 393 7.30 9.73 1.17
CA HIS A 393 5.93 9.86 0.70
C HIS A 393 5.74 11.24 0.03
N PRO A 394 5.02 11.35 -1.11
CA PRO A 394 4.82 12.64 -1.77
C PRO A 394 4.27 13.73 -0.85
N VAL A 395 3.28 13.43 0.00
CA VAL A 395 2.72 14.39 0.98
C VAL A 395 3.78 14.98 1.93
N VAL A 396 4.82 14.21 2.27
CA VAL A 396 5.94 14.68 3.10
C VAL A 396 6.79 15.67 2.31
N LEU A 397 7.02 15.40 1.01
CA LEU A 397 7.72 16.33 0.12
C LEU A 397 6.98 17.67 0.00
N LEU A 398 5.64 17.63 -0.06
CA LEU A 398 4.81 18.83 -0.12
C LEU A 398 4.86 19.61 1.20
N ASP A 399 4.72 18.92 2.34
CA ASP A 399 4.78 19.54 3.68
C ASP A 399 6.13 20.23 3.91
N GLU A 400 7.25 19.53 3.62
CA GLU A 400 8.60 20.09 3.73
C GLU A 400 8.81 21.32 2.83
N ALA A 401 8.20 21.36 1.65
CA ALA A 401 8.30 22.49 0.74
C ALA A 401 7.58 23.73 1.28
N TRP A 402 6.39 23.56 1.87
CA TRP A 402 5.69 24.65 2.53
C TRP A 402 6.40 25.11 3.80
N GLU A 403 6.88 24.20 4.65
CA GLU A 403 7.62 24.57 5.86
C GLU A 403 8.87 25.42 5.56
N LYS A 404 9.59 25.10 4.47
CA LYS A 404 10.74 25.90 4.00
C LYS A 404 10.38 27.25 3.37
N ALA A 405 9.14 27.44 2.94
CA ALA A 405 8.69 28.74 2.41
C ALA A 405 8.15 29.66 3.51
N GLU A 406 7.76 29.09 4.66
CA GLU A 406 7.23 29.80 5.83
C GLU A 406 8.32 30.27 6.80
N GLY A 407 9.50 29.65 6.79
CA GLY A 407 10.66 30.01 7.61
C GLY A 407 11.83 30.49 6.76
#